data_AF-R9KNA9-F1
#
_entry.id   AF-R9KNA9-F1
#
_cell.length_a   1.000
_cell.length_b   1.000
_cell.length_c   1.000
_cell.angle_alpha   90.00
_cell.angle_beta   90.00
_cell.angle_gamma   90.00
#
_symmetry.space_group_name_H-M   'P 1'
#
loop_
_entity.id
_entity.type
_entity.pdbx_description
1 polymer ?
#
loop_
_entity_poly.entity_id
_entity_poly.type
_entity_poly.pdbx_seq_one_letter_code
_entity_poly.pdbx_strand_id
1 'polypeptide(L)'
;MVDFIVKFIKSQTSLICIGSKRLYIFNGKVYEDISEQKRAATFFKQILDEKRSRLFRDYSEIHKQLLCDPEIAVDSLEQLPINRDVVVFQNGTFNVREQFFYENQFWEEDYIFSILATDYDRNDLSGKEAVDCFLNTFCMGQEGRKQLFCEIIGFCLSNYENKKAFFYFMGVPDAGKSTVCRFMELVIGENLYMACSIKELNSKYVTGELVGIKVCADEDVATNKPLKSEDIALIKKITSSDKIRTRQIYREAEQLRPDCKLVWAGNGMMTFATSEDLQPFINRLIIVCIMGLKPSPLGETFR
;
A
#
# COMPACT_ATOMS: atom_id res chain seq x y z
N MET A 1 29.55 25.63 2.52
CA MET A 1 28.33 25.95 3.32
C MET A 1 27.27 24.87 3.13
N VAL A 2 26.93 24.50 1.88
CA VAL A 2 26.03 23.37 1.58
C VAL A 2 26.53 22.06 2.19
N ASP A 3 27.81 21.71 2.01
CA ASP A 3 28.38 20.46 2.56
C ASP A 3 28.27 20.36 4.09
N PHE A 4 28.39 21.49 4.80
CA PHE A 4 28.21 21.54 6.25
C PHE A 4 26.76 21.21 6.63
N ILE A 5 25.79 21.64 5.83
CA ILE A 5 24.38 21.37 6.06
C ILE A 5 24.01 19.95 5.71
N VAL A 6 24.53 19.42 4.61
CA VAL A 6 24.35 17.99 4.29
C VAL A 6 24.87 17.13 5.43
N LYS A 7 26.07 17.42 5.95
CA LYS A 7 26.61 16.76 7.16
C LYS A 7 25.72 16.98 8.38
N PHE A 8 25.21 18.19 8.59
CA PHE A 8 24.32 18.48 9.71
C PHE A 8 23.01 17.69 9.62
N ILE A 9 22.33 17.69 8.47
CA ILE A 9 21.08 16.94 8.25
C ILE A 9 21.33 15.45 8.50
N LYS A 10 22.36 14.86 7.90
CA LYS A 10 22.74 13.45 8.10
C LYS A 10 23.07 13.13 9.56
N SER A 11 23.58 14.09 10.34
CA SER A 11 23.85 13.88 11.77
C SER A 11 22.61 13.91 12.65
N GLN A 12 21.51 14.49 12.16
CA GLN A 12 20.26 14.64 12.90
C GLN A 12 19.18 13.65 12.47
N THR A 13 19.28 13.09 11.26
CA THR A 13 18.25 12.26 10.68
C THR A 13 18.82 11.10 9.90
N SER A 14 18.08 10.01 9.87
CA SER A 14 18.45 8.82 9.13
C SER A 14 17.88 8.89 7.73
N LEU A 15 18.79 8.93 6.76
CA LEU A 15 18.50 9.09 5.34
C LEU A 15 18.96 7.86 4.59
N ILE A 16 18.16 7.45 3.61
CA ILE A 16 18.54 6.42 2.63
C ILE A 16 18.17 6.91 1.24
N CYS A 17 19.04 6.67 0.27
CA CYS A 17 18.81 6.98 -1.13
C CYS A 17 18.87 5.70 -1.96
N ILE A 18 17.73 5.31 -2.53
CA ILE A 18 17.60 4.09 -3.30
C ILE A 18 17.77 4.40 -4.79
N GLY A 19 18.72 3.72 -5.43
CA GLY A 19 18.98 3.79 -6.88
C GLY A 19 19.33 5.20 -7.38
N SER A 20 19.92 6.04 -6.52
CA SER A 20 20.29 7.45 -6.79
C SER A 20 19.11 8.33 -7.25
N LYS A 21 17.88 7.92 -6.95
CA LYS A 21 16.66 8.61 -7.40
C LYS A 21 15.65 8.82 -6.30
N ARG A 22 15.53 7.86 -5.38
CA ARG A 22 14.50 7.87 -4.35
C ARG A 22 15.10 8.17 -3.00
N LEU A 23 14.82 9.35 -2.45
CA LEU A 23 15.35 9.78 -1.16
C LEU A 23 14.29 9.56 -0.10
N TYR A 24 14.65 8.88 0.98
CA TYR A 24 13.77 8.64 2.12
C TYR A 24 14.41 9.15 3.40
N ILE A 25 13.56 9.60 4.32
CA ILE A 25 13.94 10.05 5.66
C ILE A 25 13.13 9.31 6.71
N PHE A 26 13.78 8.81 7.76
CA PHE A 26 13.06 8.28 8.91
C PHE A 26 12.43 9.43 9.70
N ASN A 27 11.10 9.47 9.78
CA ASN A 27 10.35 10.55 10.42
C ASN A 27 10.07 10.29 11.92
N GLY A 28 10.73 9.30 12.52
CA GLY A 28 10.47 8.83 13.87
C GLY A 28 9.43 7.71 13.96
N LYS A 29 8.73 7.39 12.86
CA LYS A 29 7.82 6.24 12.76
C LYS A 29 8.15 5.31 11.61
N VAL A 30 8.35 5.87 10.41
CA VAL A 30 8.61 5.15 9.16
C VAL A 30 9.55 5.97 8.26
N TYR A 31 10.12 5.34 7.24
CA TYR A 31 10.81 6.01 6.15
C TYR A 31 9.81 6.64 5.18
N GLU A 32 9.85 7.96 5.08
CA GLU A 32 8.96 8.76 4.23
C GLU A 32 9.68 9.19 2.95
N ASP A 33 9.01 9.05 1.81
CA ASP A 33 9.54 9.44 0.50
C ASP A 33 9.60 10.97 0.37
N ILE A 34 10.81 11.50 0.28
CA ILE A 34 11.12 12.92 0.07
C ILE A 34 11.85 13.16 -1.26
N SER A 35 11.70 12.27 -2.24
CA SER A 35 12.38 12.37 -3.55
C SER A 35 11.96 13.59 -4.36
N GLU A 36 10.76 14.11 -4.10
CA GLU A 36 10.27 15.34 -4.74
C GLU A 36 10.91 16.56 -4.06
N GLN A 37 11.60 17.39 -4.85
CA GLN A 37 12.44 18.47 -4.34
C GLN A 37 11.69 19.46 -3.42
N LYS A 38 10.41 19.76 -3.70
CA LYS A 38 9.62 20.65 -2.84
C LYS A 38 9.33 20.00 -1.49
N ARG A 39 8.95 18.73 -1.48
CA ARG A 39 8.79 17.94 -0.25
C ARG A 39 10.09 17.90 0.55
N ALA A 40 11.22 17.59 -0.08
CA ALA A 40 12.54 17.60 0.56
C ALA A 40 12.85 18.96 1.21
N ALA A 41 12.60 20.06 0.49
CA ALA A 41 12.83 21.41 1.01
C ALA A 41 11.97 21.73 2.25
N THR A 42 10.73 21.24 2.30
CA THR A 42 9.87 21.39 3.49
C THR A 42 10.45 20.66 4.69
N PHE A 43 10.93 19.42 4.51
CA PHE A 43 11.59 18.67 5.58
C PHE A 43 12.89 19.32 6.05
N PHE A 44 13.75 19.74 5.11
CA PHE A 44 15.02 20.38 5.48
C PHE A 44 14.79 21.67 6.28
N LYS A 45 13.74 22.44 5.97
CA LYS A 45 13.36 23.63 6.74
C LYS A 45 12.85 23.32 8.15
N GLN A 46 12.31 22.14 8.41
CA GLN A 46 11.88 21.74 9.75
C GLN A 46 13.08 21.32 10.61
N ILE A 47 14.06 20.64 10.00
CA ILE A 47 15.30 20.20 10.67
C ILE A 47 16.23 21.40 10.94
N LEU A 48 16.31 22.33 9.98
CA LEU A 48 17.09 23.55 10.11
C LEU A 48 16.25 24.58 10.85
N ASP A 49 16.69 24.98 12.05
CA ASP A 49 16.04 26.05 12.83
C ASP A 49 15.74 27.33 11.99
N GLU A 50 14.84 28.19 12.46
CA GLU A 50 14.45 29.42 11.73
C GLU A 50 15.64 30.31 11.33
N LYS A 51 16.73 30.30 12.11
CA LYS A 51 17.90 31.14 11.83
C LYS A 51 18.73 30.57 10.68
N ARG A 52 18.95 29.25 10.66
CA ARG A 52 19.73 28.54 9.64
C ARG A 52 18.95 28.42 8.33
N SER A 53 17.64 28.20 8.39
CA SER A 53 16.79 28.08 7.20
C SER A 53 16.72 29.38 6.39
N ARG A 54 16.74 30.55 7.04
CA ARG A 54 16.75 31.88 6.39
C ARG A 54 18.04 32.20 5.63
N LEU A 55 19.12 31.45 5.87
CA LEU A 55 20.38 31.61 5.13
C LEU A 55 20.29 31.07 3.70
N PHE A 56 19.22 30.33 3.36
CA PHE A 56 19.07 29.67 2.06
C PHE A 56 17.80 30.11 1.34
N ARG A 57 17.97 30.57 0.10
CA ARG A 57 16.85 30.81 -0.83
C ARG A 57 16.42 29.54 -1.56
N ASP A 58 17.31 28.58 -1.71
CA ASP A 58 17.07 27.34 -2.47
C ASP A 58 17.76 26.13 -1.79
N TYR A 59 17.05 25.00 -1.79
CA TYR A 59 17.47 23.71 -1.23
C TYR A 59 17.80 22.68 -2.32
N SER A 60 17.74 23.08 -3.61
CA SER A 60 18.00 22.23 -4.77
C SER A 60 19.37 21.54 -4.70
N GLU A 61 20.40 22.27 -4.32
CA GLU A 61 21.77 21.75 -4.26
C GLU A 61 21.94 20.73 -3.13
N ILE A 62 21.31 20.97 -1.97
CA ILE A 62 21.30 20.01 -0.85
C ILE A 62 20.64 18.70 -1.30
N HIS A 63 19.48 18.80 -1.95
CA HIS A 63 18.76 17.63 -2.47
C HIS A 63 19.60 16.84 -3.49
N LYS A 64 20.24 17.52 -4.44
CA LYS A 64 21.12 16.88 -5.44
C LYS A 64 22.34 16.21 -4.81
N GLN A 65 22.99 16.86 -3.83
CA GLN A 65 24.12 16.28 -3.12
C GLN A 65 23.71 14.99 -2.39
N LEU A 66 22.56 15.01 -1.70
CA LEU A 66 22.04 13.83 -0.99
C LEU A 66 21.71 12.68 -1.95
N LEU A 67 21.12 12.95 -3.13
CA LEU A 67 20.84 11.91 -4.13
C LEU A 67 22.11 11.22 -4.67
N CYS A 68 23.26 11.86 -4.57
CA CYS A 68 24.56 11.36 -5.02
C CYS A 68 25.50 10.97 -3.86
N ASP A 69 25.02 10.99 -2.61
CA ASP A 69 25.85 10.76 -1.43
C ASP A 69 26.06 9.25 -1.20
N PRO A 70 27.32 8.76 -1.23
CA PRO A 70 27.61 7.33 -1.16
C PRO A 70 27.35 6.71 0.22
N GLU A 71 27.28 7.51 1.29
CA GLU A 71 27.07 6.97 2.66
C GLU A 71 25.60 6.57 2.90
N ILE A 72 24.67 7.15 2.14
CA ILE A 72 23.24 6.84 2.24
C ILE A 72 22.74 6.06 1.02
N ALA A 73 23.61 5.78 0.05
CA ALA A 73 23.25 5.10 -1.19
C ALA A 73 22.97 3.61 -0.95
N VAL A 74 21.85 3.15 -1.50
CA VAL A 74 21.41 1.75 -1.54
C VAL A 74 21.02 1.44 -2.97
N ASP A 75 21.48 0.33 -3.55
CA ASP A 75 21.19 0.07 -4.98
C ASP A 75 19.71 -0.24 -5.21
N SER A 76 19.11 -0.99 -4.28
CA SER A 76 17.71 -1.42 -4.38
C SER A 76 17.09 -1.78 -3.03
N LEU A 77 15.76 -1.75 -2.96
CA LEU A 77 15.00 -2.08 -1.74
C LEU A 77 15.33 -3.49 -1.20
N GLU A 78 15.69 -4.43 -2.07
CA GLU A 78 16.00 -5.82 -1.67
C GLU A 78 17.31 -5.96 -0.89
N GLN A 79 18.16 -4.92 -0.87
CA GLN A 79 19.36 -4.91 -0.03
C GLN A 79 19.07 -4.51 1.41
N LEU A 80 17.91 -3.90 1.67
CA LEU A 80 17.51 -3.49 3.02
C LEU A 80 16.94 -4.68 3.78
N PRO A 81 17.28 -4.85 5.07
CA PRO A 81 16.71 -5.87 5.93
C PRO A 81 15.29 -5.47 6.39
N ILE A 82 14.36 -5.30 5.46
CA ILE A 82 12.99 -4.87 5.75
C ILE A 82 12.31 -5.90 6.66
N ASN A 83 11.86 -5.45 7.83
CA ASN A 83 11.14 -6.29 8.77
C ASN A 83 9.68 -6.48 8.33
N ARG A 84 9.38 -7.64 7.76
CA ARG A 84 8.02 -7.94 7.24
C ARG A 84 7.05 -8.40 8.32
N ASP A 85 7.56 -8.72 9.50
CA ASP A 85 6.76 -9.23 10.62
C ASP A 85 6.10 -8.09 11.42
N VAL A 86 6.35 -6.82 11.07
CA VAL A 86 5.74 -5.66 11.74
C VAL A 86 4.72 -4.94 10.87
N VAL A 87 3.72 -4.32 11.52
CA VAL A 87 2.73 -3.41 10.92
C VAL A 87 2.67 -2.15 11.76
N VAL A 88 2.93 -1.00 11.15
CA VAL A 88 3.00 0.28 11.85
C VAL A 88 1.64 0.99 11.80
N PHE A 89 1.13 1.35 12.97
CA PHE A 89 -0.08 2.13 13.21
C PHE A 89 0.30 3.54 13.69
N GLN A 90 -0.66 4.45 13.75
CA GLN A 90 -0.38 5.83 14.21
C GLN A 90 0.13 5.88 15.66
N ASN A 91 -0.32 4.98 16.53
CA ASN A 91 0.02 4.90 17.94
C ASN A 91 1.03 3.80 18.32
N GLY A 92 1.71 3.17 17.36
CA GLY A 92 2.74 2.18 17.67
C GLY A 92 2.90 1.10 16.61
N THR A 93 3.61 0.03 16.96
CA THR A 93 3.98 -1.03 16.02
C THR A 93 3.47 -2.39 16.49
N PHE A 94 2.73 -3.08 15.64
CA PHE A 94 2.26 -4.43 15.88
C PHE A 94 3.23 -5.46 15.29
N ASN A 95 3.76 -6.35 16.12
CA ASN A 95 4.55 -7.49 15.65
C ASN A 95 3.63 -8.72 15.45
N VAL A 96 3.49 -9.12 14.19
CA VAL A 96 2.62 -10.22 13.75
C VAL A 96 3.11 -11.58 14.24
N ARG A 97 4.43 -11.80 14.33
CA ARG A 97 4.98 -13.07 14.82
C ARG A 97 4.77 -13.22 16.32
N GLU A 98 5.01 -12.16 17.07
CA GLU A 98 4.89 -12.14 18.53
C GLU A 98 3.44 -11.93 19.00
N GLN A 99 2.56 -11.51 18.10
CA GLN A 99 1.17 -11.14 18.41
C GLN A 99 1.09 -10.06 19.51
N PHE A 100 2.03 -9.11 19.48
CA PHE A 100 2.17 -8.07 20.49
C PHE A 100 2.18 -6.68 19.86
N PHE A 101 1.57 -5.72 20.56
CA PHE A 101 1.54 -4.31 20.15
C PHE A 101 2.45 -3.48 21.04
N TYR A 102 3.45 -2.86 20.43
CA TYR A 102 4.38 -1.97 21.07
C TYR A 102 3.88 -0.52 20.96
N GLU A 103 3.18 -0.09 22.00
CA GLU A 103 2.58 1.24 22.07
C GLU A 103 3.63 2.34 22.03
N ASN A 104 3.43 3.33 21.15
CA ASN A 104 4.30 4.48 20.90
C ASN A 104 5.77 4.13 20.60
N GLN A 105 6.02 2.92 20.08
CA GLN A 105 7.37 2.46 19.71
C GLN A 105 7.46 2.21 18.21
N PHE A 106 8.58 2.66 17.65
CA PHE A 106 8.92 2.60 16.24
C PHE A 106 10.44 2.42 16.12
N TRP A 107 10.87 1.63 15.14
CA TRP A 107 12.29 1.32 14.95
C TRP A 107 12.73 1.72 13.56
N GLU A 108 13.85 2.43 13.51
CA GLU A 108 14.50 2.80 12.26
C GLU A 108 15.02 1.54 11.54
N GLU A 109 15.53 0.58 12.31
CA GLU A 109 16.18 -0.63 11.82
C GLU A 109 15.21 -1.59 11.11
N ASP A 110 13.90 -1.38 11.24
CA ASP A 110 12.87 -2.18 10.58
C ASP A 110 12.69 -1.80 9.09
N TYR A 111 13.20 -0.64 8.65
CA TYR A 111 13.07 -0.15 7.27
C TYR A 111 11.63 -0.19 6.72
N ILE A 112 10.67 0.31 7.51
CA ILE A 112 9.26 0.36 7.11
C ILE A 112 8.96 1.65 6.36
N PHE A 113 8.24 1.55 5.24
CA PHE A 113 7.91 2.68 4.36
C PHE A 113 6.42 3.06 4.36
N SER A 114 5.62 2.40 5.19
CA SER A 114 4.17 2.57 5.23
C SER A 114 3.64 2.52 6.65
N ILE A 115 2.73 3.44 6.96
CA ILE A 115 2.01 3.52 8.23
C ILE A 115 0.52 3.54 7.95
N LEU A 116 -0.25 2.72 8.67
CA LEU A 116 -1.70 2.68 8.55
C LEU A 116 -2.32 3.98 9.07
N ALA A 117 -3.46 4.41 8.52
CA ALA A 117 -4.14 5.65 8.89
C ALA A 117 -5.06 5.49 10.12
N THR A 118 -4.81 4.48 10.95
CA THR A 118 -5.61 4.17 12.13
C THR A 118 -4.73 3.87 13.34
N ASP A 119 -5.31 4.04 14.52
CA ASP A 119 -4.73 3.59 15.78
C ASP A 119 -5.12 2.13 16.04
N TYR A 120 -4.24 1.40 16.72
CA TYR A 120 -4.54 0.06 17.20
C TYR A 120 -4.91 0.12 18.68
N ASP A 121 -6.09 -0.38 19.02
CA ASP A 121 -6.48 -0.67 20.40
C ASP A 121 -7.06 -2.08 20.49
N ARG A 122 -6.39 -2.96 21.25
CA ARG A 122 -6.85 -4.34 21.46
C ARG A 122 -8.06 -4.41 22.39
N ASN A 123 -8.29 -3.39 23.20
CA ASN A 123 -9.36 -3.35 24.20
C ASN A 123 -10.62 -2.65 23.68
N ASP A 124 -10.54 -1.93 22.56
CA ASP A 124 -11.72 -1.35 21.92
C ASP A 124 -12.56 -2.44 21.25
N LEU A 125 -13.66 -2.80 21.91
CA LEU A 125 -14.66 -3.74 21.43
C LEU A 125 -15.99 -3.05 21.08
N SER A 126 -16.01 -1.71 20.99
CA SER A 126 -17.24 -0.94 20.77
C SER A 126 -17.94 -1.31 19.45
N GLY A 127 -17.17 -1.63 18.41
CA GLY A 127 -17.69 -2.06 17.11
C GLY A 127 -17.96 -3.56 16.99
N LYS A 128 -17.69 -4.38 18.02
CA LYS A 128 -17.68 -5.85 17.92
C LYS A 128 -19.00 -6.41 17.37
N GLU A 129 -20.14 -5.98 17.91
CA GLU A 129 -21.45 -6.51 17.49
C GLU A 129 -21.75 -6.18 16.02
N ALA A 130 -21.43 -4.96 15.57
CA ALA A 130 -21.62 -4.54 14.19
C ALA A 130 -20.71 -5.33 13.23
N VAL A 131 -19.44 -5.52 13.61
CA VAL A 131 -18.48 -6.32 12.84
C VAL A 131 -18.90 -7.78 12.79
N ASP A 132 -19.29 -8.38 13.90
CA ASP A 132 -19.74 -9.77 13.96
C ASP A 132 -21.01 -9.97 13.13
N CYS A 133 -21.97 -9.04 13.17
CA CYS A 133 -23.16 -9.05 12.32
C CYS A 133 -22.77 -8.96 10.83
N PHE A 134 -21.89 -8.02 10.48
CA PHE A 134 -21.40 -7.86 9.11
C PHE A 134 -20.73 -9.15 8.60
N LEU A 135 -19.80 -9.71 9.36
CA LEU A 135 -19.09 -10.95 9.00
C LEU A 135 -20.03 -12.15 8.90
N ASN A 136 -21.02 -12.26 9.80
CA ASN A 136 -22.04 -13.31 9.72
C ASN A 136 -22.83 -13.21 8.42
N THR A 137 -23.24 -12.02 8.00
CA THR A 137 -23.93 -11.83 6.72
C THR A 137 -22.99 -12.05 5.52
N PHE A 138 -21.85 -11.37 5.51
CA PHE A 138 -20.89 -11.36 4.41
C PHE A 138 -20.31 -12.75 4.13
N CYS A 139 -19.99 -13.50 5.19
CA CYS A 139 -19.45 -14.86 5.10
C CYS A 139 -20.54 -15.95 5.21
N MET A 140 -21.83 -15.59 5.24
CA MET A 140 -22.97 -16.51 5.35
C MET A 140 -22.90 -17.45 6.57
N GLY A 141 -22.39 -16.96 7.69
CA GLY A 141 -22.20 -17.73 8.93
C GLY A 141 -21.17 -18.86 8.83
N GLN A 142 -20.42 -18.96 7.73
CA GLN A 142 -19.43 -20.01 7.52
C GLN A 142 -18.08 -19.61 8.12
N GLU A 143 -17.65 -20.29 9.18
CA GLU A 143 -16.40 -19.99 9.88
C GLU A 143 -15.17 -20.03 8.97
N GLY A 144 -15.08 -21.01 8.06
CA GLY A 144 -13.98 -21.08 7.10
C GLY A 144 -13.91 -19.87 6.15
N ARG A 145 -15.06 -19.28 5.80
CA ARG A 145 -15.11 -18.05 4.99
C ARG A 145 -14.76 -16.81 5.80
N LYS A 146 -15.18 -16.75 7.07
CA LYS A 146 -14.76 -15.67 7.99
C LYS A 146 -13.26 -15.69 8.19
N GLN A 147 -12.68 -16.86 8.43
CA GLN A 147 -11.24 -17.02 8.56
C GLN A 147 -10.52 -16.56 7.29
N LEU A 148 -10.93 -17.04 6.11
CA LEU A 148 -10.34 -16.61 4.85
C LEU A 148 -10.45 -15.09 4.65
N PHE A 149 -11.62 -14.50 4.95
CA PHE A 149 -11.81 -13.05 4.87
C PHE A 149 -10.82 -12.31 5.79
N CYS A 150 -10.73 -12.70 7.05
CA CYS A 150 -9.80 -12.11 8.01
C CYS A 150 -8.33 -12.28 7.58
N GLU A 151 -7.96 -13.44 7.01
CA GLU A 151 -6.63 -13.68 6.45
C GLU A 151 -6.33 -12.75 5.26
N ILE A 152 -7.29 -12.53 4.37
CA ILE A 152 -7.16 -11.60 3.24
C ILE A 152 -6.95 -10.17 3.76
N ILE A 153 -7.80 -9.69 4.67
CA ILE A 153 -7.68 -8.34 5.24
C ILE A 153 -6.35 -8.20 5.99
N GLY A 154 -6.01 -9.14 6.87
CA GLY A 154 -4.74 -9.12 7.60
C GLY A 154 -3.53 -9.13 6.68
N PHE A 155 -3.56 -9.92 5.60
CA PHE A 155 -2.53 -9.90 4.58
C PHE A 155 -2.43 -8.52 3.90
N CYS A 156 -3.57 -7.92 3.52
CA CYS A 156 -3.62 -6.58 2.92
C CYS A 156 -3.00 -5.50 3.80
N LEU A 157 -3.23 -5.54 5.11
CA LEU A 157 -2.65 -4.61 6.08
C LEU A 157 -1.16 -4.88 6.33
N SER A 158 -0.74 -6.14 6.27
CA SER A 158 0.63 -6.55 6.56
C SER A 158 1.69 -6.09 5.55
N ASN A 159 2.95 -6.20 5.96
CA ASN A 159 4.12 -6.02 5.10
C ASN A 159 4.58 -7.34 4.45
N TYR A 160 3.81 -8.43 4.58
CA TYR A 160 4.08 -9.64 3.82
C TYR A 160 3.84 -9.41 2.33
N GLU A 161 4.75 -9.89 1.51
CA GLU A 161 4.69 -9.71 0.07
C GLU A 161 3.92 -10.82 -0.64
N ASN A 162 3.52 -10.49 -1.86
CA ASN A 162 2.60 -11.23 -2.72
C ASN A 162 2.95 -12.72 -2.86
N LYS A 163 2.01 -13.59 -2.45
CA LYS A 163 2.07 -15.05 -2.60
C LYS A 163 1.68 -15.52 -4.02
N LYS A 164 1.98 -14.73 -5.05
CA LYS A 164 1.40 -14.91 -6.40
C LYS A 164 -0.13 -14.93 -6.37
N ALA A 165 -0.75 -14.11 -5.53
CA ALA A 165 -2.20 -14.10 -5.36
C ALA A 165 -2.80 -12.70 -5.45
N PHE A 166 -4.06 -12.63 -5.89
CA PHE A 166 -4.93 -11.47 -5.78
C PHE A 166 -6.33 -11.92 -5.36
N PHE A 167 -7.09 -11.00 -4.80
CA PHE A 167 -8.35 -11.31 -4.12
C PHE A 167 -9.53 -10.76 -4.90
N TYR A 168 -10.60 -11.53 -4.99
CA TYR A 168 -11.83 -11.12 -5.65
C TYR A 168 -13.06 -11.36 -4.79
N PHE A 169 -13.72 -10.28 -4.39
CA PHE A 169 -15.01 -10.30 -3.72
C PHE A 169 -16.12 -10.31 -4.78
N MET A 170 -16.70 -11.49 -5.00
CA MET A 170 -17.76 -11.68 -6.00
C MET A 170 -19.10 -11.87 -5.32
N GLY A 171 -20.12 -11.10 -5.68
CA GLY A 171 -21.45 -11.29 -5.09
C GLY A 171 -22.50 -10.35 -5.63
N VAL A 172 -23.75 -10.51 -5.20
CA VAL A 172 -24.86 -9.65 -5.65
C VAL A 172 -24.63 -8.16 -5.31
N PRO A 173 -25.28 -7.22 -6.02
CA PRO A 173 -25.27 -5.79 -5.65
C PRO A 173 -25.67 -5.59 -4.17
N ASP A 174 -25.13 -4.56 -3.54
CA ASP A 174 -25.40 -4.20 -2.13
C ASP A 174 -25.03 -5.27 -1.08
N ALA A 175 -24.19 -6.25 -1.43
CA ALA A 175 -23.76 -7.30 -0.50
C ALA A 175 -22.63 -6.88 0.48
N GLY A 176 -22.33 -5.59 0.59
CA GLY A 176 -21.27 -5.07 1.47
C GLY A 176 -19.85 -5.07 0.87
N LYS A 177 -19.68 -5.39 -0.42
CA LYS A 177 -18.37 -5.38 -1.11
C LYS A 177 -17.68 -4.02 -1.04
N SER A 178 -18.39 -2.96 -1.44
CA SER A 178 -17.89 -1.58 -1.38
C SER A 178 -17.61 -1.13 0.06
N THR A 179 -18.37 -1.65 1.04
CA THR A 179 -18.08 -1.42 2.47
C THR A 179 -16.74 -2.02 2.88
N VAL A 180 -16.37 -3.20 2.38
CA VAL A 180 -15.04 -3.79 2.61
C VAL A 180 -13.94 -2.95 1.98
N CYS A 181 -14.11 -2.56 0.71
CA CYS A 181 -13.15 -1.68 0.02
C CYS A 181 -12.94 -0.37 0.79
N ARG A 182 -14.05 0.29 1.18
CA ARG A 182 -14.01 1.51 1.96
C ARG A 182 -13.39 1.32 3.34
N PHE A 183 -13.67 0.22 4.02
CA PHE A 183 -13.03 -0.12 5.29
C PHE A 183 -11.51 -0.25 5.13
N MET A 184 -11.05 -0.98 4.11
CA MET A 184 -9.61 -1.12 3.83
C MET A 184 -8.98 0.23 3.52
N GLU A 185 -9.61 1.05 2.68
CA GLU A 185 -9.14 2.40 2.35
C GLU A 185 -8.97 3.27 3.61
N LEU A 186 -9.96 3.27 4.51
CA LEU A 186 -9.91 4.05 5.75
C LEU A 186 -8.80 3.57 6.71
N VAL A 187 -8.62 2.26 6.84
CA VAL A 187 -7.57 1.68 7.71
C VAL A 187 -6.18 1.89 7.11
N ILE A 188 -6.03 1.68 5.81
CA ILE A 188 -4.74 1.77 5.10
C ILE A 188 -4.31 3.22 4.92
N GLY A 189 -5.26 4.12 4.66
CA GLY A 189 -5.02 5.51 4.31
C GLY A 189 -4.99 5.75 2.81
N GLU A 190 -5.53 6.89 2.38
CA GLU A 190 -5.65 7.28 0.97
C GLU A 190 -4.30 7.36 0.23
N ASN A 191 -3.21 7.61 0.96
CA ASN A 191 -1.85 7.65 0.40
C ASN A 191 -1.26 6.26 0.09
N LEU A 192 -1.85 5.20 0.62
CA LEU A 192 -1.39 3.81 0.47
C LEU A 192 -2.45 2.91 -0.21
N TYR A 193 -3.65 3.44 -0.46
CA TYR A 193 -4.75 2.76 -1.14
C TYR A 193 -5.02 3.45 -2.48
N MET A 194 -5.03 2.69 -3.57
CA MET A 194 -5.32 3.20 -4.92
C MET A 194 -6.57 2.51 -5.48
N ALA A 195 -7.64 3.26 -5.72
CA ALA A 195 -8.77 2.79 -6.50
C ALA A 195 -8.49 2.99 -8.00
N CYS A 196 -8.28 1.90 -8.74
CA CYS A 196 -7.96 1.94 -10.17
C CYS A 196 -8.33 0.62 -10.84
N SER A 197 -9.06 0.71 -11.95
CA SER A 197 -9.35 -0.50 -12.74
C SER A 197 -8.10 -1.02 -13.43
N ILE A 198 -8.02 -2.32 -13.68
CA ILE A 198 -6.84 -2.88 -14.35
C ILE A 198 -6.61 -2.29 -15.76
N LYS A 199 -7.69 -1.91 -16.44
CA LYS A 199 -7.62 -1.31 -17.79
C LYS A 199 -7.02 0.09 -17.74
N GLU A 200 -7.34 0.86 -16.71
CA GLU A 200 -6.73 2.17 -16.45
C GLU A 200 -5.26 2.00 -16.04
N LEU A 201 -4.98 1.02 -15.17
CA LEU A 201 -3.62 0.74 -14.70
C LEU A 201 -2.67 0.32 -15.83
N ASN A 202 -3.21 -0.36 -16.84
CA ASN A 202 -2.49 -0.79 -18.06
C ASN A 202 -2.33 0.35 -19.09
N SER A 203 -2.91 1.52 -18.84
CA SER A 203 -2.62 2.69 -19.66
C SER A 203 -1.18 3.18 -19.45
N LYS A 204 -0.61 3.84 -20.47
CA LYS A 204 0.83 4.15 -20.57
C LYS A 204 1.45 4.94 -19.41
N TYR A 205 0.65 5.52 -18.50
CA TYR A 205 1.13 6.48 -17.51
C TYR A 205 0.80 6.12 -16.06
N VAL A 206 -0.19 5.26 -15.81
CA VAL A 206 -0.77 5.05 -14.48
C VAL A 206 0.03 4.03 -13.65
N THR A 207 0.69 3.05 -14.28
CA THR A 207 1.44 2.02 -13.55
C THR A 207 2.55 2.57 -12.66
N GLY A 208 3.07 3.78 -12.96
CA GLY A 208 4.07 4.44 -12.11
C GLY A 208 3.52 4.94 -10.77
N GLU A 209 2.20 5.06 -10.64
CA GLU A 209 1.53 5.46 -9.41
C GLU A 209 1.47 4.33 -8.37
N LEU A 210 1.80 3.09 -8.74
CA LEU A 210 1.87 1.95 -7.80
C LEU A 210 3.04 2.04 -6.82
N VAL A 211 3.97 3.00 -6.99
CA VAL A 211 5.10 3.19 -6.07
C VAL A 211 4.57 3.57 -4.69
N GLY A 212 4.90 2.76 -3.69
CA GLY A 212 4.49 3.00 -2.30
C GLY A 212 3.03 2.64 -2.00
N ILE A 213 2.25 2.19 -2.99
CA ILE A 213 0.88 1.72 -2.78
C ILE A 213 0.89 0.36 -2.11
N LYS A 214 0.10 0.20 -1.04
CA LYS A 214 -0.06 -1.06 -0.30
C LYS A 214 -1.20 -1.91 -0.91
N VAL A 215 -2.32 -1.29 -1.27
CA VAL A 215 -3.46 -1.96 -1.93
C VAL A 215 -3.88 -1.19 -3.17
N CYS A 216 -4.00 -1.89 -4.29
CA CYS A 216 -4.63 -1.36 -5.50
C CYS A 216 -5.93 -2.12 -5.75
N ALA A 217 -7.05 -1.42 -5.76
CA ALA A 217 -8.38 -2.00 -5.80
C ALA A 217 -9.17 -1.62 -7.05
N ASP A 218 -9.91 -2.60 -7.58
CA ASP A 218 -10.93 -2.39 -8.61
C ASP A 218 -12.28 -2.73 -7.97
N GLU A 219 -13.05 -1.71 -7.61
CA GLU A 219 -14.22 -1.85 -6.73
C GLU A 219 -15.50 -2.28 -7.46
N ASP A 220 -15.50 -2.23 -8.79
CA ASP A 220 -16.61 -2.68 -9.64
C ASP A 220 -16.10 -3.25 -10.97
N VAL A 221 -15.52 -4.44 -10.90
CA VAL A 221 -15.02 -5.17 -12.06
C VAL A 221 -16.17 -5.44 -13.03
N ALA A 222 -16.11 -4.78 -14.18
CA ALA A 222 -17.10 -4.87 -15.23
C ALA A 222 -17.10 -6.25 -15.90
N THR A 223 -18.18 -7.01 -15.72
CA THR A 223 -18.35 -8.36 -16.30
C THR A 223 -18.48 -8.35 -17.83
N ASN A 224 -18.94 -7.26 -18.42
CA ASN A 224 -19.10 -7.07 -19.86
C ASN A 224 -17.82 -6.62 -20.58
N LYS A 225 -16.71 -6.48 -19.86
CA LYS A 225 -15.44 -5.96 -20.36
C LYS A 225 -14.34 -7.00 -20.13
N PRO A 226 -14.19 -7.99 -21.04
CA PRO A 226 -13.21 -9.05 -20.86
C PRO A 226 -11.78 -8.52 -20.66
N LEU A 227 -11.03 -9.18 -19.78
CA LEU A 227 -9.60 -8.98 -19.61
C LEU A 227 -8.87 -9.51 -20.85
N LYS A 228 -7.92 -8.72 -21.34
CA LYS A 228 -7.05 -9.09 -22.45
C LYS A 228 -5.73 -9.65 -21.94
N SER A 229 -4.98 -10.31 -22.83
CA SER A 229 -3.68 -10.88 -22.50
C SER A 229 -2.67 -9.86 -21.95
N GLU A 230 -2.78 -8.58 -22.34
CA GLU A 230 -1.99 -7.48 -21.79
C GLU A 230 -2.33 -7.17 -20.31
N ASP A 231 -3.62 -7.16 -19.95
CA ASP A 231 -4.08 -6.96 -18.58
C ASP A 231 -3.61 -8.11 -17.69
N ILE A 232 -3.72 -9.34 -18.20
CA ILE A 232 -3.27 -10.56 -17.53
C ILE A 232 -1.76 -10.55 -17.31
N ALA A 233 -0.99 -10.11 -18.30
CA ALA A 233 0.45 -9.96 -18.17
C ALA A 233 0.82 -8.95 -17.08
N LEU A 234 0.09 -7.83 -16.97
CA LEU A 234 0.29 -6.83 -15.93
C LEU A 234 -0.03 -7.40 -14.54
N ILE A 235 -1.17 -8.06 -14.36
CA ILE A 235 -1.57 -8.70 -13.09
C ILE A 235 -0.53 -9.74 -12.65
N LYS A 236 -0.02 -10.56 -13.58
CA LYS A 236 1.05 -11.52 -13.28
C LYS A 236 2.30 -10.84 -12.75
N LYS A 237 2.70 -9.72 -13.38
CA LYS A 237 3.87 -8.97 -12.94
C LYS A 237 3.67 -8.37 -11.55
N ILE A 238 2.50 -7.79 -11.28
CA ILE A 238 2.16 -7.23 -9.97
C ILE A 238 2.15 -8.30 -8.88
N THR A 239 1.38 -9.37 -9.09
CA THR A 239 1.26 -10.47 -8.12
C THR A 239 2.55 -11.26 -7.91
N SER A 240 3.54 -11.16 -8.81
CA SER A 240 4.83 -11.84 -8.69
C SER A 240 5.97 -10.89 -8.28
N SER A 241 5.68 -9.61 -8.01
CA SER A 241 6.67 -8.54 -7.79
C SER A 241 7.75 -8.46 -8.89
N ASP A 242 7.36 -8.73 -10.13
CA ASP A 242 8.24 -8.61 -11.29
C ASP A 242 8.49 -7.15 -11.64
N LYS A 243 9.67 -6.86 -12.22
CA LYS A 243 9.98 -5.51 -12.69
C LYS A 243 9.05 -5.11 -13.85
N ILE A 244 8.43 -3.94 -13.71
CA ILE A 244 7.62 -3.30 -14.74
C ILE A 244 8.33 -2.03 -15.19
N ARG A 245 8.44 -1.84 -16.50
CA ARG A 245 8.90 -0.57 -17.07
C ARG A 245 7.73 0.39 -17.10
N THR A 246 7.86 1.52 -16.42
CA THR A 246 6.86 2.58 -16.39
C THR A 246 7.45 3.89 -16.90
N ARG A 247 6.60 4.78 -17.39
CA ARG A 247 6.97 6.14 -17.80
C ARG A 247 5.85 7.08 -17.41
N GLN A 248 6.02 7.80 -16.30
CA GLN A 248 5.11 8.89 -15.95
C GLN A 248 5.29 10.06 -16.94
N ILE A 249 4.24 10.87 -17.09
CA ILE A 249 4.29 12.04 -17.98
C ILE A 249 5.40 12.98 -17.49
N TYR A 250 6.23 13.48 -18.41
CA TYR A 250 7.37 14.37 -18.14
C TYR A 250 8.51 13.76 -17.29
N ARG A 251 8.52 12.44 -17.06
CA ARG A 251 9.62 11.73 -16.39
C ARG A 251 10.29 10.74 -17.32
N GLU A 252 11.54 10.42 -16.99
CA GLU A 252 12.26 9.33 -17.65
C GLU A 252 11.60 7.99 -17.36
N ALA A 253 11.77 7.03 -18.28
CA ALA A 253 11.30 5.68 -18.03
C ALA A 253 12.11 5.06 -16.90
N GLU A 254 11.43 4.39 -15.97
CA GLU A 254 12.06 3.69 -14.86
C GLU A 254 11.54 2.26 -14.73
N GLN A 255 12.28 1.44 -13.99
CA GLN A 255 11.83 0.12 -13.59
C GLN A 255 11.31 0.21 -12.16
N LEU A 256 10.10 -0.30 -11.96
CA LEU A 256 9.40 -0.37 -10.69
C LEU A 256 9.14 -1.85 -10.39
N ARG A 257 9.32 -2.26 -9.14
CA ARG A 257 8.72 -3.49 -8.60
C ARG A 257 7.50 -3.09 -7.77
N PRO A 258 6.28 -3.38 -8.25
CA PRO A 258 5.09 -3.12 -7.46
C PRO A 258 4.96 -4.18 -6.36
N ASP A 259 4.83 -3.72 -5.13
CA ASP A 259 4.62 -4.57 -3.95
C ASP A 259 3.18 -4.45 -3.41
N CYS A 260 2.31 -3.78 -4.16
CA CYS A 260 0.90 -3.63 -3.84
C CYS A 260 0.16 -4.97 -3.96
N LYS A 261 -0.88 -5.09 -3.15
CA LYS A 261 -1.82 -6.22 -3.19
C LYS A 261 -3.05 -5.83 -4.01
N LEU A 262 -3.44 -6.70 -4.92
CA LEU A 262 -4.62 -6.49 -5.76
C LEU A 262 -5.87 -7.02 -5.06
N VAL A 263 -6.85 -6.13 -4.86
CA VAL A 263 -8.13 -6.45 -4.20
C VAL A 263 -9.29 -5.97 -5.04
N TRP A 264 -10.04 -6.90 -5.62
CA TRP A 264 -11.08 -6.57 -6.58
C TRP A 264 -12.46 -6.94 -6.06
N ALA A 265 -13.48 -6.25 -6.53
CA ALA A 265 -14.87 -6.53 -6.22
C ALA A 265 -15.74 -6.44 -7.47
N GLY A 266 -16.77 -7.27 -7.57
CA GLY A 266 -17.68 -7.21 -8.71
C GLY A 266 -18.95 -8.04 -8.54
N ASN A 267 -19.91 -7.79 -9.42
CA ASN A 267 -21.25 -8.38 -9.32
C ASN A 267 -21.39 -9.76 -9.96
N GLY A 268 -20.34 -10.25 -10.62
CA GLY A 268 -20.30 -11.57 -11.26
C GLY A 268 -18.87 -11.98 -11.56
N MET A 269 -18.68 -13.12 -12.20
CA MET A 269 -17.32 -13.56 -12.54
C MET A 269 -16.68 -12.62 -13.57
N MET A 270 -15.41 -12.28 -13.38
CA MET A 270 -14.64 -11.56 -14.38
C MET A 270 -14.55 -12.39 -15.67
N THR A 271 -14.64 -11.72 -16.82
CA THR A 271 -14.61 -12.38 -18.13
C THR A 271 -13.24 -12.25 -18.77
N PHE A 272 -12.90 -13.22 -19.62
CA PHE A 272 -11.62 -13.31 -20.33
C PHE A 272 -11.87 -13.30 -21.83
N ALA A 273 -10.97 -12.69 -22.60
CA ALA A 273 -11.10 -12.66 -24.05
C ALA A 273 -11.01 -14.07 -24.68
N THR A 274 -10.20 -14.95 -24.08
CA THR A 274 -10.04 -16.35 -24.50
C THR A 274 -10.05 -17.30 -23.30
N SER A 275 -10.14 -18.61 -23.53
CA SER A 275 -10.01 -19.62 -22.47
C SER A 275 -8.56 -19.79 -21.97
N GLU A 276 -7.58 -19.55 -22.84
CA GLU A 276 -6.15 -19.60 -22.50
C GLU A 276 -5.77 -18.50 -21.50
N ASP A 277 -6.43 -17.35 -21.60
CA ASP A 277 -6.28 -16.19 -20.71
C ASP A 277 -6.68 -16.49 -19.25
N LEU A 278 -7.47 -17.53 -18.98
CA LEU A 278 -7.84 -17.96 -17.61
C LEU A 278 -6.69 -18.69 -16.90
N GLN A 279 -5.86 -19.43 -17.64
CA GLN A 279 -4.83 -20.32 -17.08
C GLN A 279 -3.89 -19.62 -16.10
N PRO A 280 -3.40 -18.39 -16.37
CA PRO A 280 -2.53 -17.69 -15.44
C PRO A 280 -3.18 -17.35 -14.10
N PHE A 281 -4.51 -17.38 -13.98
CA PHE A 281 -5.21 -16.99 -12.75
C PHE A 281 -5.58 -18.18 -11.86
N ILE A 282 -5.56 -19.42 -12.37
CA ILE A 282 -5.98 -20.61 -11.60
C ILE A 282 -5.24 -20.71 -10.25
N ASN A 283 -3.95 -20.36 -10.23
CA ASN A 283 -3.12 -20.39 -9.02
C ASN A 283 -2.87 -19.01 -8.41
N ARG A 284 -3.60 -17.98 -8.87
CA ARG A 284 -3.43 -16.58 -8.41
C ARG A 284 -4.72 -15.97 -7.87
N LEU A 285 -5.87 -16.40 -8.34
CA LEU A 285 -7.15 -15.79 -7.99
C LEU A 285 -7.77 -16.49 -6.78
N ILE A 286 -7.91 -15.77 -5.67
CA ILE A 286 -8.67 -16.21 -4.50
C ILE A 286 -10.01 -15.50 -4.53
N ILE A 287 -11.09 -16.27 -4.68
CA ILE A 287 -12.46 -15.74 -4.78
C ILE A 287 -13.19 -15.94 -3.46
N VAL A 288 -13.75 -14.87 -2.93
CA VAL A 288 -14.70 -14.92 -1.82
C VAL A 288 -16.09 -14.64 -2.39
N CYS A 289 -16.92 -15.69 -2.47
CA CYS A 289 -18.28 -15.60 -2.96
C CYS A 289 -19.24 -15.12 -1.86
N ILE A 290 -19.93 -14.02 -2.14
CA ILE A 290 -20.88 -13.36 -1.24
C ILE A 290 -22.27 -13.54 -1.84
N MET A 291 -22.96 -14.59 -1.41
CA MET A 291 -24.29 -14.96 -1.92
C MET A 291 -25.43 -14.59 -0.95
N GLY A 292 -25.13 -13.85 0.12
CA GLY A 292 -26.09 -13.45 1.15
C GLY A 292 -27.01 -12.31 0.69
N LEU A 293 -28.28 -12.37 1.12
CA LEU A 293 -29.21 -11.23 1.10
C LEU A 293 -28.70 -10.13 2.07
N LYS A 294 -29.12 -8.89 1.81
CA LYS A 294 -28.75 -7.66 2.53
C LYS A 294 -28.57 -7.89 4.04
N PRO A 295 -27.52 -7.30 4.67
CA PRO A 295 -27.52 -7.16 6.13
C PRO A 295 -28.81 -6.45 6.53
N SER A 296 -29.54 -6.98 7.51
CA SER A 296 -30.72 -6.28 8.02
C SER A 296 -30.29 -4.90 8.52
N PRO A 297 -31.04 -3.82 8.24
CA PRO A 297 -30.69 -2.50 8.73
C PRO A 297 -30.81 -2.48 10.25
N LEU A 298 -29.69 -2.68 10.94
CA LEU A 298 -29.55 -2.26 12.32
C LEU A 298 -29.24 -0.76 12.29
N GLY A 299 -30.32 0.03 12.32
CA GLY A 299 -30.30 1.45 12.67
C GLY A 299 -29.70 2.39 11.63
N GLU A 300 -30.46 3.40 11.24
CA GLU A 300 -29.97 4.60 10.57
C GLU A 300 -28.88 5.28 11.42
N THR A 301 -27.63 4.90 11.19
CA THR A 301 -26.44 5.65 11.60
C THR A 301 -25.34 5.19 10.67
N PHE A 302 -24.53 6.10 10.15
CA PHE A 302 -23.60 5.90 9.01
C PHE A 302 -24.25 6.08 7.63
N ARG A 303 -24.77 7.29 7.40
CA ARG A 303 -24.57 8.01 6.13
C ARG A 303 -23.47 9.04 6.33
#